data_AF-A0AAV1FVW6-F1
#
_entry.id   AF-A0AAV1FVW6-F1
#
_cell.length_a   1.000
_cell.length_b   1.000
_cell.length_c   1.000
_cell.angle_alpha   90.00
_cell.angle_beta   90.00
_cell.angle_gamma   90.00
#
_symmetry.space_group_name_H-M   'P 1'
#
loop_
_entity.id
_entity.type
_entity.pdbx_description
1 polymer ?
#
loop_
_entity_poly.entity_id
_entity_poly.type
_entity_poly.pdbx_seq_one_letter_code
_entity_poly.pdbx_strand_id
1 'polypeptide(L)'
;MSASGKNLTPPELPVGEREKLLALCDITLCKVVEALGVSMVIGIGRVAEQRAWRALTAAGVSVRVESIMHPSPRNPKANKGWEGEARTRLTELGVISLLSMSNNMMKAHKENE
;
A
#
# COMPACT_ATOMS: atom_id res chain seq x y z
N MET A 1 -15.55 21.09 -11.51
CA MET A 1 -15.36 19.71 -12.02
C MET A 1 -15.11 19.79 -13.51
N SER A 2 -14.16 19.03 -14.07
CA SER A 2 -13.91 19.10 -15.53
C SER A 2 -15.06 18.44 -16.29
N ALA A 3 -15.47 19.04 -17.41
CA ALA A 3 -16.58 18.56 -18.24
C ALA A 3 -16.34 17.18 -18.88
N SER A 4 -15.09 16.70 -18.88
CA SER A 4 -14.68 15.46 -19.55
C SER A 4 -14.85 14.19 -18.70
N GLY A 5 -15.18 14.30 -17.41
CA GLY A 5 -15.24 13.14 -16.51
C GLY A 5 -13.89 12.44 -16.29
N LYS A 6 -12.78 13.07 -16.68
CA LYS A 6 -11.41 12.52 -16.50
C LYS A 6 -11.12 12.34 -15.01
N ASN A 7 -10.60 11.17 -14.64
CA ASN A 7 -10.08 10.92 -13.29
C ASN A 7 -8.98 11.93 -12.90
N LEU A 8 -9.11 12.52 -11.73
CA LEU A 8 -8.11 13.39 -11.12
C LEU A 8 -7.48 12.68 -9.92
N THR A 9 -6.18 12.45 -10.01
CA THR A 9 -5.39 11.92 -8.90
C THR A 9 -4.99 13.04 -7.94
N PRO A 10 -4.69 12.74 -6.66
CA PRO A 10 -4.31 13.77 -5.70
C PRO A 10 -3.19 14.71 -6.18
N PRO A 11 -2.12 14.25 -6.88
CA PRO A 11 -1.12 15.15 -7.45
C PRO A 11 -1.66 16.16 -8.46
N GLU A 12 -2.75 15.85 -9.17
CA GLU A 12 -3.41 16.71 -10.16
C GLU A 12 -4.34 17.75 -9.51
N LEU A 13 -4.60 17.68 -8.19
CA LEU A 13 -5.42 18.66 -7.47
C LEU A 13 -4.65 19.96 -7.19
N PRO A 14 -5.36 21.11 -7.09
CA PRO A 14 -4.78 22.38 -6.62
C PRO A 14 -4.05 22.19 -5.29
N VAL A 15 -2.91 22.84 -5.13
CA VAL A 15 -1.99 22.61 -4.00
C VAL A 15 -2.70 22.71 -2.64
N GLY A 16 -3.47 23.77 -2.41
CA GLY A 16 -4.15 23.98 -1.12
C GLY A 16 -5.25 22.95 -0.82
N GLU A 17 -5.98 22.49 -1.84
CA GLU A 17 -6.98 21.41 -1.68
C GLU A 17 -6.30 20.07 -1.43
N ARG A 18 -5.25 19.78 -2.19
CA ARG A 18 -4.45 18.57 -2.06
C ARG A 18 -3.85 18.44 -0.67
N GLU A 19 -3.28 19.51 -0.13
CA GLU A 19 -2.65 19.49 1.19
C GLU A 19 -3.67 19.26 2.31
N LYS A 20 -4.83 19.94 2.26
CA LYS A 20 -5.92 19.71 3.22
C LYS A 20 -6.42 18.27 3.18
N LEU A 21 -6.64 17.73 1.97
CA LEU A 21 -7.06 16.35 1.80
C LEU A 21 -6.02 15.37 2.35
N LEU A 22 -4.76 15.53 1.95
CA LEU A 22 -3.70 14.60 2.34
C LEU A 22 -3.41 14.67 3.84
N ALA A 23 -3.54 15.82 4.49
CA ALA A 23 -3.38 15.92 5.95
C ALA A 23 -4.40 15.05 6.70
N LEU A 24 -5.66 15.03 6.25
CA LEU A 24 -6.70 14.16 6.83
C LEU A 24 -6.42 12.68 6.56
N CYS A 25 -5.95 12.35 5.35
CA CYS A 25 -5.54 11.00 5.00
C CYS A 25 -4.35 10.52 5.85
N ASP A 26 -3.35 11.39 6.07
CA ASP A 26 -2.15 11.08 6.83
C ASP A 26 -2.50 10.76 8.31
N ILE A 27 -3.39 11.55 8.93
CA ILE A 27 -3.92 11.29 10.28
C ILE A 27 -4.63 9.93 10.33
N THR A 28 -5.48 9.66 9.33
CA THR A 28 -6.27 8.43 9.27
C THR A 28 -5.36 7.20 9.09
N LEU A 29 -4.34 7.32 8.24
CA LEU A 29 -3.35 6.26 8.03
C LEU A 29 -2.63 5.90 9.33
N CYS A 30 -2.19 6.89 10.11
CA CYS A 30 -1.53 6.64 11.40
C CYS A 30 -2.45 5.88 12.35
N LYS A 31 -3.72 6.31 12.48
CA LYS A 31 -4.72 5.62 13.31
C LYS A 31 -4.96 4.18 12.88
N VAL A 32 -5.03 3.92 11.58
CA VAL A 32 -5.21 2.56 11.04
C VAL A 32 -3.99 1.70 11.36
N VAL A 33 -2.78 2.22 11.18
CA VAL A 33 -1.53 1.50 11.47
C VAL A 33 -1.43 1.14 12.95
N GLU A 34 -1.74 2.10 13.84
CA GLU A 34 -1.77 1.87 15.28
C GLU A 34 -2.85 0.87 15.70
N ALA A 35 -4.06 1.02 15.19
CA ALA A 35 -5.19 0.14 15.52
C ALA A 35 -4.97 -1.30 15.06
N LEU A 36 -4.33 -1.50 13.91
CA LEU A 36 -4.01 -2.82 13.39
C LEU A 36 -2.74 -3.42 14.01
N GLY A 37 -1.92 -2.61 14.69
CA GLY A 37 -0.66 -3.06 15.30
C GLY A 37 0.32 -3.67 14.29
N VAL A 38 0.34 -3.17 13.05
CA VAL A 38 1.18 -3.75 11.99
C VAL A 38 2.65 -3.42 12.19
N SER A 39 3.53 -4.38 11.89
CA SER A 39 4.98 -4.18 11.93
C SER A 39 5.55 -3.62 10.62
N MET A 40 4.79 -3.70 9.53
CA MET A 40 5.19 -3.24 8.20
C MET A 40 4.00 -2.67 7.41
N VAL A 41 4.23 -1.57 6.69
CA VAL A 41 3.32 -1.00 5.69
C VAL A 41 3.96 -1.14 4.31
N ILE A 42 3.25 -1.71 3.35
CA ILE A 42 3.71 -1.87 1.97
C ILE A 42 2.91 -0.92 1.06
N GLY A 43 3.57 0.13 0.57
CA GLY A 43 3.00 1.05 -0.41
C GLY A 43 2.92 0.43 -1.79
N ILE A 44 1.74 0.49 -2.42
CA ILE A 44 1.55 0.08 -3.81
C ILE A 44 1.94 1.23 -4.73
N GLY A 45 3.18 1.21 -5.20
CA GLY A 45 3.81 2.29 -5.94
C GLY A 45 4.36 3.42 -5.07
N ARG A 46 5.21 4.25 -5.71
CA ARG A 46 6.02 5.28 -5.04
C ARG A 46 5.20 6.35 -4.31
N VAL A 47 4.03 6.71 -4.84
CA VAL A 47 3.19 7.72 -4.20
C VAL A 47 2.69 7.22 -2.84
N ALA A 48 2.19 5.99 -2.78
CA ALA A 48 1.69 5.41 -1.53
C ALA A 48 2.82 5.23 -0.50
N GLU A 49 3.96 4.71 -0.94
CA GLU A 49 5.17 4.55 -0.11
C GLU A 49 5.62 5.88 0.51
N GLN A 50 5.82 6.91 -0.32
CA GLN A 50 6.27 8.22 0.15
C GLN A 50 5.27 8.88 1.10
N ARG A 51 3.96 8.69 0.86
CA ARG A 51 2.92 9.24 1.75
C ARG A 51 2.92 8.52 3.09
N ALA A 52 2.95 7.19 3.09
CA ALA A 52 3.03 6.40 4.31
C ALA A 52 4.29 6.74 5.12
N TRP A 53 5.45 6.77 4.48
CA TRP A 53 6.70 7.13 5.14
C TRP A 53 6.64 8.53 5.78
N ARG A 54 6.16 9.53 5.05
CA ARG A 54 6.03 10.91 5.57
C ARG A 54 5.06 10.99 6.75
N ALA A 55 3.87 10.41 6.62
CA ALA A 55 2.83 10.47 7.65
C ALA A 55 3.31 9.79 8.95
N LEU A 56 3.81 8.56 8.84
CA LEU A 56 4.24 7.77 10.00
C LEU A 56 5.48 8.37 10.68
N THR A 57 6.44 8.88 9.89
CA THR A 57 7.61 9.58 10.44
C THR A 57 7.20 10.85 11.18
N ALA A 58 6.30 11.65 10.62
CA ALA A 58 5.82 12.87 11.25
C ALA A 58 5.03 12.61 12.55
N ALA A 59 4.33 11.48 12.63
CA ALA A 59 3.61 11.05 13.82
C ALA A 59 4.49 10.31 14.85
N GLY A 60 5.77 10.05 14.54
CA GLY A 60 6.66 9.28 15.42
C GLY A 60 6.31 7.79 15.53
N VAL A 61 5.52 7.26 14.58
CA VAL A 61 5.10 5.86 14.56
C VAL A 61 6.23 5.02 13.97
N SER A 62 6.86 4.18 14.80
CA SER A 62 7.97 3.32 14.38
C SER A 62 7.45 2.05 13.70
N VAL A 63 7.23 2.13 12.39
CA VAL A 63 6.80 1.01 11.54
C VAL A 63 7.65 0.99 10.27
N ARG A 64 8.04 -0.21 9.81
CA ARG A 64 8.81 -0.36 8.58
C ARG A 64 7.92 -0.03 7.37
N VAL A 65 8.36 0.90 6.53
CA VAL A 65 7.66 1.24 5.28
C VAL A 65 8.45 0.70 4.09
N GLU A 66 7.79 -0.09 3.27
CA GLU A 66 8.33 -0.71 2.06
C GLU A 66 7.39 -0.48 0.88
N SER A 67 7.77 -0.95 -0.31
CA SER A 67 6.91 -0.85 -1.49
C SER A 67 7.03 -2.02 -2.44
N ILE A 68 5.97 -2.18 -3.23
CA ILE A 68 5.96 -2.97 -4.46
C ILE A 68 5.55 -2.08 -5.64
N MET A 69 5.85 -2.51 -6.86
CA MET A 69 5.43 -1.78 -8.06
C MET A 69 3.90 -1.65 -8.11
N HIS A 70 3.39 -0.51 -8.58
CA HIS A 70 1.95 -0.36 -8.81
C HIS A 70 1.50 -1.18 -10.04
N PRO A 71 0.38 -1.91 -9.99
CA PRO A 71 -0.12 -2.75 -11.10
C PRO A 71 -0.74 -1.95 -12.26
N SER A 72 -0.61 -0.62 -12.30
CA SER A 72 -1.40 0.18 -13.26
C SER A 72 -0.87 -0.07 -14.67
N PRO A 73 -1.75 -0.29 -15.66
CA PRO A 73 -1.32 -0.45 -17.05
C PRO A 73 -0.68 0.81 -17.63
N ARG A 74 -0.82 1.96 -16.94
CA ARG A 74 -0.10 3.20 -17.28
C ARG A 74 1.41 3.09 -17.07
N ASN A 75 1.88 2.10 -16.30
CA ASN A 75 3.29 1.79 -16.15
C ASN A 75 3.69 0.71 -17.17
N PRO A 76 4.51 1.01 -18.20
CA PRO A 76 4.91 0.03 -19.21
C PRO A 76 5.60 -1.21 -18.64
N LYS A 77 6.26 -1.11 -17.47
CA LYS A 77 6.88 -2.26 -16.82
C LYS A 77 5.83 -3.22 -16.24
N ALA A 78 4.76 -2.70 -15.66
CA ALA A 78 3.68 -3.52 -15.10
C ALA A 78 3.03 -4.42 -16.17
N ASN A 79 2.94 -3.93 -17.41
CA ASN A 79 2.41 -4.69 -18.55
C ASN A 79 3.29 -5.86 -19.01
N LYS A 80 4.55 -5.94 -18.56
CA LYS A 80 5.53 -6.95 -18.98
C LYS A 80 5.72 -8.08 -17.97
N GLY A 81 4.99 -8.07 -16.86
CA GLY A 81 5.09 -9.11 -15.83
C GLY A 81 5.02 -8.59 -14.40
N TRP A 82 4.01 -7.78 -14.08
CA TRP A 82 3.84 -7.23 -12.73
C TRP A 82 3.81 -8.29 -11.63
N GLU A 83 3.10 -9.41 -11.84
CA GLU A 83 2.96 -10.46 -10.84
C GLU A 83 4.33 -11.05 -10.43
N GLY A 84 5.19 -11.33 -11.42
CA GLY A 84 6.53 -11.86 -11.16
C GLY A 84 7.38 -10.87 -10.36
N GLU A 85 7.38 -9.60 -10.74
CA GLU A 85 8.11 -8.55 -10.01
C GLU A 85 7.58 -8.35 -8.59
N ALA A 86 6.26 -8.33 -8.41
CA ALA A 86 5.63 -8.21 -7.10
C ALA A 86 5.96 -9.42 -6.21
N ARG A 87 5.90 -10.64 -6.75
CA ARG A 87 6.21 -11.87 -6.01
C ARG A 87 7.68 -11.93 -5.58
N THR A 88 8.60 -11.55 -6.46
CA THR A 88 10.03 -11.42 -6.12
C THR A 88 10.20 -10.42 -4.98
N ARG A 89 9.62 -9.22 -5.09
CA ARG A 89 9.74 -8.20 -4.04
C ARG A 89 9.13 -8.64 -2.70
N LEU A 90 7.96 -9.26 -2.70
CA LEU A 90 7.34 -9.78 -1.47
C LEU A 90 8.14 -10.93 -0.85
N THR A 91 8.87 -11.71 -1.67
CA THR A 91 9.79 -12.75 -1.20
C THR A 91 11.02 -12.12 -0.54
N GLU A 92 11.64 -11.10 -1.16
CA GLU A 92 12.76 -10.34 -0.58
C GLU A 92 12.38 -9.68 0.77
N LEU A 93 11.15 -9.20 0.87
CA LEU A 93 10.62 -8.62 2.12
C LEU A 93 10.30 -9.68 3.18
N GLY A 94 10.32 -10.97 2.83
CA GLY A 94 10.02 -12.08 3.73
C GLY A 94 8.55 -12.24 4.09
N VAL A 95 7.63 -11.56 3.38
CA VAL A 95 6.19 -11.52 3.71
C VAL A 95 5.36 -12.54 2.92
N ILE A 96 5.92 -13.15 1.87
CA ILE A 96 5.18 -14.11 1.02
C ILE A 96 4.70 -15.34 1.80
N SER A 97 5.42 -15.76 2.84
CA SER A 97 5.05 -16.88 3.71
C SER A 97 3.83 -16.58 4.59
N LEU A 98 3.61 -15.31 4.95
CA LEU A 98 2.43 -14.89 5.72
C LEU A 98 1.14 -15.11 4.93
N LEU A 99 1.21 -15.01 3.60
CA LEU A 99 0.07 -15.22 2.70
C LEU A 99 -0.23 -16.72 2.51
N SER A 100 0.78 -17.60 2.57
CA SER A 100 0.59 -19.04 2.42
C SER A 100 0.16 -19.74 3.70
N MET A 101 0.49 -19.21 4.89
CA MET A 101 0.05 -19.75 6.19
C MET A 101 -1.47 -19.79 6.34
N SER A 102 -2.20 -18.86 5.69
CA SER A 102 -3.67 -18.84 5.73
C SER A 102 -4.32 -20.05 5.04
N ASN A 103 -3.70 -20.60 3.99
CA ASN A 103 -4.22 -21.79 3.30
C ASN A 103 -4.06 -23.08 4.11
N ASN A 104 -3.00 -23.19 4.92
CA ASN A 104 -2.78 -24.36 5.76
C ASN A 104 -3.68 -24.37 7.00
N MET A 105 -3.99 -23.19 7.56
CA MET A 105 -4.91 -23.08 8.70
C MET A 105 -6.37 -23.38 8.30
N MET A 106 -6.79 -23.00 7.09
CA MET A 106 -8.10 -23.39 6.54
C MET A 106 -8.19 -24.88 6.17
N LYS A 107 -7.09 -25.52 5.74
CA LYS A 107 -7.05 -26.96 5.49
C LYS A 107 -7.07 -27.78 6.79
N ALA A 108 -6.33 -27.35 7.81
CA ALA A 108 -6.28 -28.04 9.11
C ALA A 108 -7.64 -28.06 9.83
N HIS A 109 -8.52 -27.09 9.59
CA HIS A 109 -9.90 -27.10 10.09
C HIS A 109 -10.83 -28.03 9.31
N LYS A 110 -10.50 -28.38 8.07
CA LYS A 110 -11.32 -29.24 7.19
C LYS A 110 -10.96 -30.73 7.26
N GLU A 111 -9.79 -31.06 7.81
CA GLU A 111 -9.33 -32.46 7.99
C GLU A 111 -9.67 -33.03 9.38
N ASN A 112 -10.32 -32.23 10.24
CA ASN A 112 -10.78 -32.63 11.58
C ASN A 112 -12.31 -32.75 11.69
N GLU A 113 -13.00 -32.83 10.55
CA GLU A 113 -14.45 -33.12 10.42
C GLU A 113 -14.64 -34.32 9.49
#